data_AF-A0A934SBU8-F1
#
_entry.id   AF-A0A934SBU8-F1
#
_cell.length_a   1.000
_cell.length_b   1.000
_cell.length_c   1.000
_cell.angle_alpha   90.00
_cell.angle_beta   90.00
_cell.angle_gamma   90.00
#
_symmetry.space_group_name_H-M   'P 1'
#
loop_
_entity.id
_entity.type
_entity.pdbx_description
1 polymer ?
#
loop_
_entity_poly.entity_id
_entity_poly.type
_entity_poly.pdbx_seq_one_letter_code
_entity_poly.pdbx_strand_id
1 'polypeptide(L)' 'MSQISKNDPRLFNMNELAEALGVKRVFIRQMKKYGFKMPLGRASIGMAYDWLTKNAEILDGKKIDPRDEVESENIS' A
#
# COMPACT_ATOMS: atom_id res chain seq x y z
N MET A 1 -0.57 -19.76 14.98
CA MET A 1 -0.34 -18.49 14.26
C MET A 1 -1.33 -17.48 14.81
N SER A 2 -0.85 -16.39 15.42
CA SER A 2 -1.75 -15.37 15.99
C SER A 2 -2.41 -14.61 14.84
N GLN A 3 -3.74 -14.61 14.77
CA GLN A 3 -4.46 -13.80 13.79
C GLN A 3 -4.22 -12.32 14.11
N ILE A 4 -3.38 -11.65 13.33
CA ILE A 4 -3.20 -10.20 13.46
C ILE A 4 -4.40 -9.53 12.81
N SER A 5 -5.19 -8.83 13.62
CA SER A 5 -6.39 -8.13 13.15
C SER A 5 -6.00 -6.89 12.34
N LYS A 6 -6.82 -6.52 11.35
CA LYS A 6 -6.64 -5.27 10.57
C LYS A 6 -6.61 -4.02 11.45
N ASN A 7 -7.28 -4.07 12.60
CA ASN A 7 -7.36 -2.98 13.56
C ASN A 7 -6.25 -3.01 14.61
N ASP A 8 -5.21 -3.82 14.43
CA ASP A 8 -4.08 -3.84 15.34
C ASP A 8 -3.33 -2.49 15.27
N PRO A 9 -3.25 -1.73 16.38
CA PRO A 9 -2.61 -0.42 16.40
C PRO A 9 -1.08 -0.52 16.35
N ARG A 10 -0.51 -1.72 16.40
CA ARG A 10 0.95 -1.92 16.36
C ARG A 10 1.55 -1.40 15.05
N LEU A 11 2.69 -0.73 15.19
CA LEU A 11 3.48 -0.22 14.09
C LEU A 11 4.58 -1.23 13.75
N PHE A 12 4.49 -1.77 12.54
CA PHE A 12 5.39 -2.78 12.03
C PHE A 12 6.45 -2.16 11.13
N ASN A 13 7.68 -2.66 11.23
CA ASN A 13 8.71 -2.36 10.24
C ASN A 13 8.40 -3.08 8.91
N MET A 14 9.16 -2.81 7.84
CA MET A 14 8.90 -3.39 6.52
C MET A 14 8.83 -4.93 6.48
N ASN A 15 9.65 -5.62 7.28
CA ASN A 15 9.67 -7.10 7.29
C ASN A 15 8.45 -7.63 8.03
N GLU A 16 8.20 -7.10 9.23
CA GLU A 16 7.05 -7.50 10.05
C GLU A 16 5.72 -7.17 9.36
N LEU A 17 5.63 -6.03 8.66
CA LEU A 17 4.45 -5.65 7.92
C LEU A 17 4.20 -6.58 6.73
N ALA A 18 5.26 -6.98 6.03
CA ALA A 18 5.16 -7.94 4.94
C ALA A 18 4.65 -9.29 5.45
N GLU A 19 5.21 -9.77 6.56
CA GLU A 19 4.82 -11.03 7.20
C GLU A 19 3.37 -10.99 7.69
N ALA A 20 2.96 -9.87 8.32
CA ALA A 20 1.59 -9.67 8.79
C ALA A 20 0.55 -9.59 7.65
N LEU A 21 0.95 -9.09 6.48
CA LEU A 21 0.11 -9.05 5.27
C LEU A 21 0.21 -10.34 4.45
N GLY A 22 1.09 -11.28 4.79
CA GLY A 22 1.35 -12.49 4.02
C GLY A 22 2.01 -12.24 2.65
N VAL A 23 2.73 -11.12 2.50
CA VAL A 23 3.38 -10.71 1.24
C VAL A 23 4.90 -10.68 1.38
N LYS A 24 5.62 -10.53 0.26
CA LYS A 24 7.09 -10.37 0.27
C LYS A 24 7.48 -8.95 0.65
N ARG A 25 8.62 -8.77 1.35
CA ARG A 25 9.20 -7.43 1.64
C ARG A 25 9.34 -6.54 0.40
N VAL A 26 9.63 -7.13 -0.76
CA VAL A 26 9.74 -6.41 -2.05
C VAL A 26 8.42 -5.72 -2.42
N PHE A 27 7.28 -6.31 -2.09
CA PHE A 27 5.96 -5.72 -2.29
C PHE A 27 5.80 -4.43 -1.47
N ILE A 28 6.17 -4.45 -0.18
CA ILE A 28 6.17 -3.25 0.66
C ILE A 28 7.11 -2.17 0.11
N ARG A 29 8.25 -2.56 -0.47
CA ARG A 29 9.16 -1.62 -1.16
C ARG A 29 8.50 -1.00 -2.40
N GLN A 30 7.73 -1.76 -3.16
CA GLN A 30 6.97 -1.24 -4.29
C GLN A 30 5.87 -0.30 -3.83
N MET A 31 5.08 -0.66 -2.81
CA MET A 31 4.08 0.24 -2.22
C MET A 31 4.70 1.60 -1.86
N LYS A 32 5.86 1.60 -1.20
CA LYS A 32 6.59 2.85 -0.87
C LYS A 32 6.98 3.66 -2.12
N LYS A 33 7.41 2.98 -3.19
CA LYS A 33 7.75 3.63 -4.47
C LYS A 33 6.53 4.32 -5.09
N TYR A 34 5.35 3.72 -4.94
CA TYR A 34 4.07 4.27 -5.41
C TYR A 34 3.39 5.22 -4.41
N GLY A 35 4.07 5.64 -3.34
CA GLY A 35 3.59 6.68 -2.44
C GLY A 35 3.03 6.20 -1.10
N PHE A 36 3.13 4.90 -0.77
CA PHE A 36 2.80 4.44 0.58
C PHE A 36 3.75 5.03 1.62
N LYS A 37 3.19 5.77 2.59
CA LYS A 37 3.96 6.46 3.63
C LYS A 37 4.21 5.54 4.82
N MET A 38 5.50 5.39 5.17
CA MET A 38 5.94 4.73 6.40
C MET A 38 6.79 5.70 7.23
N PRO A 39 6.17 6.60 8.02
CA PRO A 39 6.90 7.50 8.91
C PRO A 39 7.83 6.72 9.85
N LEU A 40 9.06 7.19 10.02
CA LEU A 40 10.10 6.51 10.82
C LEU A 40 10.34 5.04 10.41
N GLY A 41 9.99 4.68 9.16
CA GLY A 41 10.14 3.32 8.63
C GLY A 41 9.10 2.32 9.13
N ARG A 42 7.99 2.77 9.74
CA ARG A 42 6.93 1.90 10.27
C ARG A 42 5.55 2.28 9.75
N ALA A 43 4.64 1.30 9.73
CA ALA A 43 3.22 1.51 9.45
C ALA A 43 2.37 0.41 10.11
N SER A 44 1.08 0.68 10.34
CA SER A 44 0.15 -0.34 10.80
C SER A 44 -0.42 -1.14 9.62
N ILE A 45 -1.00 -2.30 9.94
CA ILE A 45 -1.69 -3.14 8.95
C ILE A 45 -2.90 -2.41 8.38
N GLY A 46 -3.65 -1.68 9.21
CA GLY A 46 -4.77 -0.85 8.76
C GLY A 46 -4.34 0.18 7.71
N MET A 47 -3.25 0.92 7.95
CA MET A 47 -2.71 1.88 6.97
C MET A 47 -2.34 1.20 5.64
N ALA A 48 -1.75 0.00 5.71
CA ALA A 48 -1.41 -0.75 4.51
C ALA A 48 -2.66 -1.19 3.74
N TYR A 49 -3.68 -1.73 4.42
CA TYR A 49 -4.95 -2.07 3.78
C TYR A 49 -5.67 -0.86 3.19
N ASP A 50 -5.71 0.27 3.90
CA ASP A 50 -6.32 1.52 3.40
C ASP A 50 -5.61 2.04 2.16
N TRP A 51 -4.28 1.86 2.08
CA TRP A 51 -3.53 2.21 0.89
C TRP A 51 -3.83 1.23 -0.24
N LEU A 52 -3.87 -0.08 0.04
CA LEU A 52 -4.16 -1.11 -0.96
C LEU A 52 -5.55 -0.98 -1.56
N THR A 53 -6.57 -0.64 -0.77
CA THR A 53 -7.94 -0.44 -1.28
C THR A 53 -8.05 0.77 -2.19
N LYS A 54 -7.27 1.83 -1.93
CA LYS A 54 -7.22 3.05 -2.76
C LYS A 54 -6.34 2.91 -4.00
N ASN A 55 -5.41 1.96 -4.00
CA ASN A 55 -4.39 1.80 -5.04
C ASN A 55 -4.39 0.37 -5.63
N ALA A 56 -5.54 -0.32 -5.56
CA ALA A 56 -5.66 -1.72 -5.98
C ALA A 56 -5.28 -1.89 -7.46
N GLU A 57 -5.62 -0.91 -8.30
CA GLU A 57 -5.35 -0.88 -9.73
C GLU A 57 -3.84 -0.79 -10.05
N ILE A 58 -3.07 -0.10 -9.21
CA ILE A 58 -1.61 0.07 -9.37
C ILE A 58 -0.87 -1.28 -9.24
N LEU A 59 -1.46 -2.23 -8.52
CA LEU A 59 -0.82 -3.50 -8.15
C LEU A 59 -1.25 -4.69 -9.02
N ASP A 60 -2.39 -4.62 -9.69
CA ASP A 60 -2.91 -5.70 -10.55
C ASP A 60 -2.30 -5.70 -11.98
N GLY A 61 -1.33 -4.81 -12.25
CA GLY A 61 -0.67 -4.73 -13.55
C GLY A 61 -1.58 -4.28 -14.70
N LYS A 62 -2.83 -3.87 -14.41
CA LYS A 62 -3.73 -3.24 -15.37
C LYS A 62 -3.64 -1.73 -15.25
N LYS A 63 -2.80 -1.19 -16.14
CA LYS A 63 -2.68 0.22 -16.55
C LYS A 63 -2.08 1.17 -15.53
N ILE A 64 -0.80 1.46 -15.75
CA ILE A 64 -0.36 2.85 -15.78
C ILE A 64 0.44 2.99 -17.08
N ASP A 65 -0.27 3.22 -18.20
CA ASP A 65 0.37 3.94 -19.30
C ASP A 65 0.48 5.39 -18.82
N PRO A 66 1.67 5.99 -18.77
CA PRO A 66 1.87 7.38 -18.30
C PRO A 66 1.14 8.44 -19.14
N ARG A 67 0.34 8.05 -20.15
CA ARG A 67 -0.57 8.92 -20.91
C ARG A 67 -2.03 8.94 -20.43
N ASP A 68 -2.44 8.05 -19.52
CA ASP A 68 -3.85 7.93 -19.11
C ASP A 68 -4.28 8.88 -17.95
N GLU A 69 -3.36 9.66 -17.36
CA GLU A 69 -3.69 10.68 -16.34
C GLU A 69 -3.64 12.13 -16.87
N VAL A 70 -4.23 12.39 -18.05
CA VAL A 70 -4.55 13.75 -18.48
C VAL A 70 -5.95 13.82 -19.07
N GLU A 71 -6.96 13.55 -18.25
CA GLU A 71 -8.34 13.97 -18.54
C GLU A 71 -9.12 14.16 -17.24
N SER A 72 -8.61 15.02 -16.36
CA SER A 72 -9.51 15.75 -15.46
C SER A 72 -10.11 16.90 -16.27
N GLU A 73 -11.23 16.59 -16.92
CA GLU A 73 -12.12 17.56 -17.54
C GLU A 73 -12.34 18.75 -16.60
N ASN A 74 -11.98 19.92 -17.10
CA ASN A 74 -12.31 21.20 -16.49
C ASN A 74 -13.81 21.43 -16.72
N ILE A 75 -14.63 20.91 -15.81
CA ILE A 75 -16.05 21.28 -15.72
C ILE A 75 -16.10 22.57 -14.91
N SER A 76 -16.13 23.71 -15.60
CA SER A 76 -17.06 24.82 -15.34
C SER A 76 -16.93 25.94 -16.37
#